data_AF-A0A8H5RQQ5-F1
#
_entry.id   AF-A0A8H5RQQ5-F1
#
_cell.length_a   1.000
_cell.length_b   1.000
_cell.length_c   1.000
_cell.angle_alpha   90.00
_cell.angle_beta   90.00
_cell.angle_gamma   90.00
#
_symmetry.space_group_name_H-M   'P 1'
#
loop_
_entity.id
_entity.type
_entity.pdbx_description
1 polymer ?
#
loop_
_entity_poly.entity_id
_entity_poly.type
_entity_poly.pdbx_seq_one_letter_code
_entity_poly.pdbx_strand_id
1 'polypeptide(L)'
;MSITGREAFLQTWTTNHSASHQPTNTKIPEARREEAEMTRTLHELTEETKFWECRQAKGDGKTCFEINEKEDKTCKACKARRDKGDKALNEHGDEIGVLSKVEGGKEFWEFKN
;
A
#
# COMPACT_ATOMS: atom_id res chain seq x y z
N MET A 1 -49.87 -58.22 -0.11
CA MET A 1 -49.00 -58.61 1.01
C MET A 1 -48.95 -57.45 1.98
N SER A 2 -49.52 -57.63 3.17
CA SER A 2 -49.62 -56.64 4.24
C SER A 2 -48.68 -57.04 5.38
N ILE A 3 -47.86 -56.11 5.90
CA ILE A 3 -47.21 -56.15 7.22
C ILE A 3 -46.94 -54.66 7.60
N THR A 4 -47.82 -53.95 8.34
CA THR A 4 -47.78 -53.68 9.81
C THR A 4 -46.37 -53.47 10.36
N GLY A 5 -45.92 -52.30 10.85
CA GLY A 5 -46.48 -51.45 11.91
C GLY A 5 -45.38 -51.12 12.94
N ARG A 6 -45.71 -50.23 13.90
CA ARG A 6 -44.97 -49.76 15.12
C ARG A 6 -44.05 -48.55 14.88
N GLU A 7 -44.39 -47.33 15.27
CA GLU A 7 -44.74 -46.72 16.58
C GLU A 7 -43.57 -46.53 17.57
N ALA A 8 -43.56 -45.29 18.08
CA ALA A 8 -42.95 -44.76 19.31
C ALA A 8 -41.43 -44.55 19.33
N PHE A 9 -41.01 -43.29 19.52
CA PHE A 9 -40.64 -42.87 20.87
C PHE A 9 -40.70 -41.35 21.07
N LEU A 10 -40.85 -41.02 22.35
CA LEU A 10 -41.40 -39.81 22.94
C LEU A 10 -40.53 -38.55 22.86
N GLN A 11 -41.28 -37.46 22.99
CA GLN A 11 -40.89 -36.10 23.33
C GLN A 11 -39.90 -36.01 24.51
N THR A 12 -39.00 -35.02 24.47
CA THR A 12 -38.77 -34.18 25.65
C THR A 12 -38.65 -32.72 25.23
N TRP A 13 -39.49 -31.90 25.86
CA TRP A 13 -39.44 -30.45 25.83
C TRP A 13 -38.58 -30.01 27.01
N THR A 14 -37.64 -29.10 26.80
CA THR A 14 -37.09 -28.30 27.90
C THR A 14 -37.44 -26.85 27.65
N THR A 15 -38.52 -26.42 28.29
CA THR A 15 -38.83 -25.01 28.54
C THR A 15 -38.02 -24.55 29.74
N ASN A 16 -37.33 -23.41 29.64
CA ASN A 16 -36.93 -22.48 30.71
C ASN A 16 -35.89 -21.51 30.11
N HIS A 17 -35.86 -20.20 30.33
CA HIS A 17 -36.72 -19.23 30.98
C HIS A 17 -36.21 -17.86 30.47
N SER A 18 -37.10 -16.88 30.36
CA SER A 18 -36.79 -15.50 29.98
C SER A 18 -35.82 -14.81 30.95
N ALA A 19 -34.87 -14.02 30.45
CA ALA A 19 -34.32 -12.86 31.15
C ALA A 19 -33.76 -11.84 30.16
N SER A 20 -34.42 -10.70 30.08
CA SER A 20 -34.02 -9.51 29.32
C SER A 20 -32.94 -8.76 30.09
N HIS A 21 -31.73 -8.61 29.53
CA HIS A 21 -30.72 -7.63 29.99
C HIS A 21 -29.78 -7.23 28.82
N GLN A 22 -30.02 -6.08 28.21
CA GLN A 22 -28.95 -5.10 27.91
C GLN A 22 -28.71 -4.28 29.20
N PRO A 23 -27.59 -3.56 29.47
CA PRO A 23 -26.53 -3.06 28.57
C PRO A 23 -25.10 -3.44 29.07
N THR A 24 -23.99 -3.20 28.37
CA THR A 24 -23.23 -1.95 28.45
C THR A 24 -22.24 -1.77 27.28
N ASN A 25 -22.11 -0.50 26.91
CA ASN A 25 -21.13 0.16 26.05
C ASN A 25 -19.66 -0.17 26.43
N THR A 26 -18.74 0.11 25.50
CA THR A 26 -17.24 0.08 25.55
C THR A 26 -16.66 -1.18 24.88
N LYS A 27 -15.93 -1.17 23.75
CA LYS A 27 -14.91 -0.21 23.26
C LYS A 27 -14.67 -0.44 21.74
N ILE A 28 -14.65 0.68 21.02
CA ILE A 28 -14.13 1.04 19.68
C ILE A 28 -12.98 0.15 19.12
N PRO A 29 -12.70 0.20 17.80
CA PRO A 29 -13.30 -0.55 16.69
C PRO A 29 -12.27 -1.47 15.99
N GLU A 30 -12.74 -2.39 15.14
CA GLU A 30 -11.92 -3.24 14.25
C GLU A 30 -11.20 -2.48 13.12
N ALA A 31 -10.83 -1.20 13.32
CA ALA A 31 -10.11 -0.37 12.35
C ALA A 31 -8.58 -0.55 12.47
N ARG A 32 -8.12 -1.78 12.74
CA ARG A 32 -6.69 -2.11 12.81
C ARG A 32 -6.35 -3.41 12.08
N ARG A 33 -7.13 -3.71 11.04
CA ARG A 33 -6.95 -4.84 10.10
C ARG A 33 -7.19 -4.43 8.65
N GLU A 34 -6.81 -3.21 8.31
CA GLU A 34 -6.33 -2.86 6.97
C GLU A 34 -4.79 -2.85 7.13
N GLU A 35 -4.05 -3.95 7.26
CA GLU A 35 -3.82 -4.96 6.22
C GLU A 35 -4.19 -4.48 4.82
N ALA A 36 -3.72 -3.28 4.48
CA ALA A 36 -3.40 -2.89 3.12
C ALA A 36 -2.35 -3.91 2.61
N GLU A 37 -2.87 -5.04 2.17
CA GLU A 37 -2.56 -5.64 0.89
C GLU A 37 -1.38 -4.93 0.22
N MET A 38 -0.20 -5.43 0.56
CA MET A 38 1.10 -5.18 -0.04
C MET A 38 1.10 -5.69 -1.50
N THR A 39 0.09 -5.31 -2.27
CA THR A 39 0.27 -4.97 -3.68
C THR A 39 1.43 -3.99 -3.70
N ARG A 40 2.51 -4.34 -4.39
CA ARG A 40 3.59 -3.42 -4.73
C ARG A 40 3.01 -2.28 -5.57
N THR A 41 2.37 -1.32 -4.93
CA THR A 41 1.82 -0.13 -5.57
C THR A 41 3.02 0.65 -6.05
N LEU A 42 3.18 0.70 -7.37
CA LEU A 42 4.07 1.66 -7.97
C LEU A 42 3.47 3.05 -7.69
N HIS A 43 4.17 3.86 -6.90
CA HIS A 43 3.64 5.14 -6.41
C HIS A 43 4.14 6.30 -7.27
N GLU A 44 3.29 7.32 -7.45
CA GLU A 44 3.76 8.67 -7.80
C GLU A 44 4.59 9.24 -6.64
N LEU A 45 5.31 10.34 -6.89
CA LEU A 45 6.10 10.97 -5.83
C LEU A 45 5.22 11.39 -4.66
N THR A 46 5.61 11.01 -3.44
CA THR A 46 4.89 11.31 -2.21
C THR A 46 5.12 12.76 -1.74
N GLU A 47 4.34 13.21 -0.77
CA GLU A 47 4.55 14.51 -0.10
C GLU A 47 5.89 14.59 0.65
N GLU A 48 6.42 13.44 1.07
CA GLU A 48 7.72 13.32 1.71
C GLU A 48 8.87 13.58 0.73
N THR A 49 8.68 13.26 -0.56
CA THR A 49 9.69 13.57 -1.58
C THR A 49 9.75 15.07 -1.80
N LYS A 50 10.92 15.68 -1.56
CA LYS A 50 11.20 17.09 -1.85
C LYS A 50 12.15 17.28 -3.02
N PHE A 51 13.04 16.31 -3.24
CA PHE A 51 14.03 16.41 -4.31
C PHE A 51 14.20 15.08 -5.04
N TRP A 52 14.94 15.14 -6.16
CA TRP A 52 15.48 13.94 -6.79
C TRP A 52 16.93 14.10 -7.22
N GLU A 53 17.72 13.04 -7.01
CA GLU A 53 19.08 12.92 -7.53
C GLU A 53 19.04 12.27 -8.91
N CYS A 54 19.56 12.97 -9.91
CA CYS A 54 19.75 12.42 -11.24
C CYS A 54 20.86 11.37 -11.21
N ARG A 55 20.64 10.20 -11.82
CA ARG A 55 21.56 9.06 -11.94
C ARG A 55 21.79 8.68 -13.41
N GLN A 56 21.43 9.57 -14.33
CA GLN A 56 21.54 9.32 -15.76
C GLN A 56 22.99 9.40 -16.24
N ALA A 57 23.35 8.53 -17.18
CA ALA A 57 24.64 8.57 -17.84
C ALA A 57 24.71 9.79 -18.77
N LYS A 58 25.80 10.54 -18.66
CA LYS A 58 26.18 11.61 -19.58
C LYS A 58 26.82 11.01 -20.83
N GLY A 59 26.80 11.75 -21.93
CA GLY A 59 27.42 11.31 -23.19
C GLY A 59 28.93 11.02 -23.12
N ASP A 60 29.60 11.46 -22.05
CA ASP A 60 31.01 11.17 -21.75
C ASP A 60 31.22 9.86 -20.94
N GLY A 61 30.15 9.10 -20.70
CA GLY A 61 30.16 7.86 -19.92
C GLY A 61 30.12 8.05 -18.41
N LYS A 62 30.08 9.29 -17.90
CA LYS A 62 29.98 9.55 -16.45
C LYS A 62 28.53 9.62 -16.01
N THR A 63 28.24 9.12 -14.81
CA THR A 63 26.91 9.29 -14.20
C THR A 63 26.74 10.71 -13.65
N CYS A 64 25.57 11.31 -13.84
CA CYS A 64 25.16 12.51 -13.14
C CYS A 64 24.79 12.19 -11.68
N PHE A 65 24.89 13.17 -10.78
CA PHE A 65 24.49 13.09 -9.37
C PHE A 65 23.85 14.40 -8.88
N GLU A 66 23.32 15.19 -9.82
CA GLU A 66 22.76 16.51 -9.49
C GLU A 66 21.41 16.37 -8.78
N ILE A 67 21.22 17.13 -7.71
CA ILE A 67 19.94 17.22 -6.98
C ILE A 67 19.06 18.32 -7.61
N ASN A 68 17.80 17.98 -7.88
CA ASN A 68 16.82 18.84 -8.52
C ASN A 68 15.52 18.86 -7.70
N GLU A 69 14.72 19.91 -7.87
CA GLU A 69 13.41 20.05 -7.21
C GLU A 69 12.45 18.94 -7.64
N LYS A 70 11.55 18.52 -6.74
CA LYS A 70 10.53 17.48 -7.02
C LYS A 70 9.77 17.76 -8.31
N GLU A 71 9.40 19.01 -8.55
CA GLU A 71 8.56 19.46 -9.67
C GLU A 71 9.32 19.40 -11.01
N ASP A 72 10.64 19.60 -10.99
CA ASP A 72 11.46 19.59 -12.20
C ASP A 72 11.56 18.18 -12.79
N LYS A 73 11.13 18.02 -14.04
CA LYS A 73 11.22 16.73 -14.77
C LYS A 73 12.52 16.58 -15.54
N THR A 74 13.36 17.62 -15.58
CA THR A 74 14.60 17.66 -16.35
C THR A 74 15.74 18.11 -15.44
N CYS A 75 16.85 17.36 -15.44
CA CYS A 75 18.01 17.69 -14.64
C CYS A 75 18.60 19.04 -15.07
N LYS A 76 18.78 19.96 -14.12
CA LYS A 76 19.31 21.30 -14.40
C LYS A 76 20.75 21.27 -14.90
N ALA A 77 21.56 20.29 -14.49
CA ALA A 77 22.96 20.15 -14.86
C ALA A 77 23.17 19.42 -16.20
N CYS A 78 22.66 18.19 -16.34
CA CYS A 78 22.94 17.36 -17.51
C CYS A 78 21.84 17.37 -18.58
N LYS A 79 20.71 18.06 -18.32
CA LYS A 79 19.55 18.14 -19.22
C LYS A 79 18.85 16.81 -19.52
N ALA A 80 19.28 15.71 -18.89
CA ALA A 80 18.56 14.44 -18.95
C ALA A 80 17.19 14.58 -18.29
N ARG A 81 16.18 13.93 -18.86
CA ARG A 81 14.88 13.79 -18.21
C ARG A 81 15.04 12.84 -17.01
N ARG A 82 14.25 13.08 -15.97
CA ARG A 82 14.10 12.15 -14.86
C ARG A 82 13.62 10.80 -15.38
N ASP A 83 14.38 9.75 -15.07
CA ASP A 83 14.16 8.41 -15.60
C ASP A 83 14.67 7.32 -14.65
N LYS A 84 14.49 6.06 -15.05
CA LYS A 84 14.83 4.88 -14.29
C LYS A 84 16.21 4.99 -13.63
N GLY A 85 16.24 4.66 -12.34
CA GLY A 85 17.43 4.67 -11.49
C GLY A 85 17.64 5.99 -10.72
N ASP A 86 16.94 7.07 -11.07
CA ASP A 86 16.98 8.31 -10.30
C ASP A 86 16.42 8.12 -8.89
N LYS A 87 16.91 8.89 -7.92
CA LYS A 87 16.56 8.71 -6.50
C LYS A 87 15.59 9.78 -6.04
N ALA A 88 14.59 9.40 -5.25
CA ALA A 88 13.73 10.31 -4.52
C ALA A 88 14.35 10.63 -3.16
N LEU A 89 14.41 11.92 -2.81
CA LEU A 89 15.00 12.40 -1.56
C LEU A 89 13.98 13.17 -0.72
N ASN A 90 14.09 13.06 0.61
CA ASN A 90 13.32 13.86 1.55
C ASN A 90 13.90 15.29 1.72
N GLU A 91 13.34 16.08 2.63
CA GLU A 91 13.81 17.44 2.93
C GLU A 91 15.25 17.53 3.48
N HIS A 92 15.75 16.44 4.07
CA HIS A 92 17.10 16.33 4.60
C HIS A 92 18.12 15.83 3.55
N GLY A 93 17.65 15.44 2.36
CA GLY A 93 18.47 14.84 1.32
C GLY A 93 18.68 13.34 1.46
N ASP A 94 17.97 12.67 2.37
CA ASP A 94 18.04 11.22 2.53
C ASP A 94 17.29 10.52 1.40
N GLU A 95 17.86 9.42 0.91
CA GLU A 95 17.23 8.60 -0.12
C GLU A 95 16.08 7.77 0.45
N ILE A 96 14.86 8.13 0.05
CA ILE A 96 13.61 7.47 0.44
C ILE A 96 13.03 6.59 -0.67
N GLY A 97 13.52 6.68 -1.90
CA GLY A 97 13.05 5.81 -2.98
C GLY A 97 13.85 5.91 -4.27
N VAL A 98 13.51 5.06 -5.25
CA VAL A 98 14.15 4.99 -6.57
C VAL A 98 13.11 4.88 -7.67
N LEU A 99 13.31 5.58 -8.79
CA LEU A 99 12.46 5.50 -9.96
C LEU A 99 12.69 4.14 -10.65
N SER A 100 11.69 3.27 -10.61
CA SER A 100 11.80 1.91 -11.14
C SER A 100 11.58 1.86 -12.65
N LYS A 101 10.60 2.62 -13.13
CA LYS A 101 10.27 2.72 -14.57
C LYS A 101 9.45 3.96 -14.89
N VAL A 102 9.40 4.29 -16.19
CA VAL A 102 8.50 5.28 -16.78
C VAL A 102 7.72 4.62 -17.90
N GLU A 103 6.39 4.59 -17.81
CA GLU A 103 5.52 4.02 -18.87
C GLU A 103 4.39 5.00 -19.20
N GLY A 104 4.21 5.31 -20.49
CA GLY A 104 3.17 6.25 -20.93
C GLY A 104 3.30 7.66 -20.32
N GLY A 105 4.51 8.08 -19.95
CA GLY A 105 4.77 9.36 -19.28
C GLY A 105 4.50 9.36 -17.77
N LYS A 106 4.00 8.26 -17.21
CA LYS A 106 3.84 8.08 -15.76
C LYS A 106 5.11 7.52 -15.14
N GLU A 107 5.50 8.09 -14.02
CA GLU A 107 6.65 7.66 -13.22
C GLU A 107 6.20 6.71 -12.12
N PHE A 108 6.99 5.68 -11.89
CA PHE A 108 6.67 4.62 -10.96
C PHE A 108 7.83 4.40 -9.99
N TRP A 109 7.65 4.85 -8.75
CA TRP A 109 8.69 4.87 -7.73
C TRP A 109 8.54 3.71 -6.75
N GLU A 110 9.69 3.18 -6.32
CA GLU A 110 9.80 2.21 -5.23
C GLU A 110 10.37 2.91 -4.00
N PHE A 111 9.54 3.09 -2.96
CA PHE A 111 9.93 3.73 -1.70
C PHE A 111 10.45 2.71 -0.69
N LYS A 112 11.41 3.13 0.12
CA LYS A 112 11.91 2.38 1.27
C LYS A 112 10.89 2.51 2.40
N ASN A 113 10.68 1.40 3.09
CA ASN A 113 9.64 1.25 4.10
C ASN A 113 10.22 1.18 5.51
#